data_AF-A0ABD1JQ30-F1
#
_entry.id   AF-A0ABD1JQ30-F1
#
_cell.length_a   1.000
_cell.length_b   1.000
_cell.length_c   1.000
_cell.angle_alpha   90.00
_cell.angle_beta   90.00
_cell.angle_gamma   90.00
#
_symmetry.space_group_name_H-M   'P 1'
#
loop_
_entity.id
_entity.type
_entity.pdbx_description
1 polymer ?
#
loop_
_entity_poly.entity_id
_entity_poly.type
_entity_poly.pdbx_seq_one_letter_code
_entity_poly.pdbx_strand_id
1 'polypeptide(L)'
;MRLLLATLLLAFVVGIQAQWYMFPVEAAQGAGDMWHAYSDMKDANWKNSDKYFHARGNYDAAQRGPGGKWVAEVISDARENWQGNSGRGHEDSAADQVANRWGQEGNDPNHFRPAGLPDKLLLATLLLAFVVGIQAQWYMFPVEAAQGAGDMWHAYSDMKDANWKNSDKYFHARGNYDAAQRGPGGKWVAEVISDARENWQGNSGRGHEDSAADQVANRWGQEGNDPNHFRPAGLPDKY
;
A
#
# COMPACT_ATOMS: atom_id res chain seq x y z
N MET A 1 5.94 6.50 63.45
CA MET A 1 4.48 6.35 63.27
C MET A 1 3.79 7.61 62.75
N ARG A 2 3.98 8.79 63.38
CA ARG A 2 3.31 10.05 62.97
C ARG A 2 3.69 10.56 61.56
N LEU A 3 4.95 10.44 61.14
CA LEU A 3 5.40 10.84 59.79
C LEU A 3 4.86 9.90 58.71
N LEU A 4 4.92 8.57 58.91
CA LEU A 4 4.34 7.58 58.00
C LEU A 4 2.82 7.78 57.80
N LEU A 5 2.08 8.02 58.88
CA LEU A 5 0.65 8.35 58.81
C LEU A 5 0.39 9.67 58.05
N ALA A 6 1.20 10.71 58.28
CA ALA A 6 1.07 11.98 57.56
C ALA A 6 1.39 11.83 56.07
N THR A 7 2.39 11.03 55.69
CA THR A 7 2.74 10.76 54.29
C THR A 7 1.65 9.97 53.59
N LEU A 8 1.07 8.95 54.23
CA LEU A 8 -0.05 8.18 53.69
C LEU A 8 -1.30 9.05 53.53
N LEU A 9 -1.59 9.91 54.50
CA LEU A 9 -2.73 10.84 54.45
C LEU A 9 -2.56 11.87 53.32
N LEU A 10 -1.35 12.41 53.14
CA LEU A 10 -1.05 13.36 52.06
C LEU A 10 -1.14 12.70 50.68
N ALA A 11 -0.57 11.50 50.52
CA ALA A 11 -0.70 10.72 49.29
C ALA A 11 -2.17 10.39 48.97
N PHE A 12 -2.98 10.11 49.98
CA PHE A 12 -4.42 9.88 49.84
C PHE A 12 -5.19 11.14 49.40
N VAL A 13 -4.91 12.29 50.01
CA VAL A 13 -5.53 13.58 49.65
C VAL A 13 -5.15 14.00 48.23
N VAL A 14 -3.86 13.88 47.87
CA VAL A 14 -3.38 14.17 46.51
C VAL A 14 -3.96 13.19 45.50
N GLY A 15 -4.07 11.90 45.85
CA GLY A 15 -4.70 10.87 45.01
C GLY A 15 -6.17 11.16 44.73
N ILE A 16 -6.94 11.55 45.76
CA ILE A 16 -8.33 11.96 45.60
C ILE A 16 -8.40 13.20 44.69
N GLN A 17 -7.62 14.24 44.96
CA GLN A 17 -7.63 15.46 44.14
C GLN A 17 -7.28 15.18 42.68
N ALA A 18 -6.27 14.34 42.41
CA ALA A 18 -5.90 13.94 41.06
C ALA A 18 -7.03 13.18 40.34
N GLN A 19 -7.75 12.29 41.04
CA GLN A 19 -8.91 11.58 40.48
C GLN A 19 -10.04 12.53 40.09
N TRP A 20 -10.30 13.58 40.86
CA TRP A 20 -11.33 14.59 40.52
C TRP A 20 -11.00 15.39 39.25
N TYR A 21 -9.72 15.64 38.95
CA TYR A 21 -9.32 16.36 37.73
C TYR A 21 -9.24 15.47 36.50
N MET A 22 -8.87 14.20 36.66
CA MET A 22 -8.75 13.26 35.55
C MET A 22 -10.11 12.74 35.07
N PHE A 23 -11.05 12.50 35.99
CA PHE A 23 -12.35 11.91 35.67
C PHE A 23 -13.11 12.64 34.54
N PRO A 24 -13.24 13.99 34.51
CA PRO A 24 -13.92 14.68 33.41
C PRO A 24 -13.21 14.54 32.06
N VAL A 25 -11.88 14.49 32.06
CA VAL A 25 -11.07 14.30 30.84
C VAL A 25 -11.24 12.89 30.31
N GLU A 26 -11.18 11.88 31.19
CA GLU A 26 -11.42 10.48 30.85
C GLU A 26 -12.84 10.28 30.30
N ALA A 27 -13.85 10.92 30.92
CA ALA A 27 -15.23 10.88 30.44
C ALA A 27 -15.40 11.57 29.08
N ALA A 28 -14.76 12.72 28.85
CA ALA A 28 -14.80 13.39 27.56
C ALA A 28 -14.13 12.55 26.46
N GLN A 29 -12.97 11.96 26.75
CA GLN A 29 -12.28 11.06 25.82
C GLN A 29 -13.08 9.79 25.55
N GLY A 30 -13.62 9.16 26.60
CA GLY A 30 -14.46 7.97 26.47
C GLY A 30 -15.74 8.24 25.67
N ALA A 31 -16.36 9.41 25.81
CA ALA A 31 -17.48 9.83 24.95
C ALA A 31 -17.06 9.93 23.48
N GLY A 32 -15.86 10.47 23.22
CA GLY A 32 -15.25 10.48 21.90
C GLY A 32 -15.04 9.08 21.33
N ASP A 33 -14.52 8.15 22.14
CA ASP A 33 -14.31 6.75 21.74
C ASP A 33 -15.64 6.05 21.39
N MET A 34 -16.68 6.27 22.21
CA MET A 34 -18.04 5.76 21.95
C MET A 34 -18.62 6.31 20.65
N TRP A 35 -18.44 7.61 20.39
CA TRP A 35 -18.85 8.24 19.14
C TRP A 35 -18.09 7.68 17.93
N HIS A 36 -16.77 7.49 18.04
CA HIS A 36 -15.95 6.90 16.98
C HIS A 36 -16.39 5.47 16.67
N ALA A 37 -16.72 4.66 17.67
CA ALA A 37 -17.26 3.32 17.45
C ALA A 37 -18.61 3.33 16.73
N TYR A 38 -19.49 4.26 17.09
CA TYR A 38 -20.75 4.46 16.38
C TYR A 38 -20.54 4.91 14.92
N SER A 39 -19.68 5.90 14.69
CA SER A 39 -19.36 6.40 13.35
C SER A 39 -18.79 5.27 12.48
N ASP A 40 -17.81 4.54 12.99
CA ASP A 40 -17.20 3.42 12.26
C ASP A 40 -18.20 2.32 11.92
N MET A 41 -19.14 2.02 12.82
CA MET A 41 -20.23 1.08 12.54
C MET A 41 -21.10 1.55 11.38
N LYS A 42 -21.43 2.84 11.34
CA LYS A 42 -22.24 3.45 10.28
C LYS A 42 -21.48 3.46 8.95
N ASP A 43 -20.22 3.88 8.98
CA ASP A 43 -19.36 3.96 7.80
C ASP A 43 -19.08 2.57 7.22
N ALA A 44 -18.84 1.57 8.08
CA ALA A 44 -18.62 0.19 7.65
C ALA A 44 -19.87 -0.43 7.02
N ASN A 45 -21.06 -0.04 7.48
CA ASN A 45 -22.36 -0.57 7.03
C ASN A 45 -22.36 -2.10 6.90
N TRP A 46 -21.73 -2.78 7.86
CA TRP A 46 -21.41 -4.20 7.76
C TRP A 46 -22.42 -5.05 8.53
N LYS A 47 -22.96 -6.08 7.87
CA LYS A 47 -23.97 -6.95 8.48
C LYS A 47 -23.42 -7.66 9.73
N ASN A 48 -24.22 -7.69 10.79
CA ASN A 48 -23.91 -8.35 12.06
C ASN A 48 -22.61 -7.85 12.73
N SER A 49 -22.27 -6.56 12.56
CA SER A 49 -21.07 -5.95 13.17
C SER A 49 -21.37 -5.10 14.41
N ASP A 50 -22.65 -4.90 14.74
CA ASP A 50 -23.09 -4.04 15.85
C ASP A 50 -22.45 -4.42 17.17
N LYS A 51 -22.42 -5.72 17.51
CA LYS A 51 -21.79 -6.23 18.75
C LYS A 51 -20.29 -5.94 18.82
N TYR A 52 -19.58 -6.04 17.70
CA TYR A 52 -18.16 -5.67 17.63
C TYR A 52 -17.96 -4.20 17.95
N PHE A 53 -18.73 -3.30 17.33
CA PHE A 53 -18.59 -1.86 17.57
C PHE A 53 -19.04 -1.45 18.98
N HIS A 54 -20.05 -2.10 19.54
CA HIS A 54 -20.45 -1.92 20.94
C HIS A 54 -19.34 -2.33 21.91
N ALA A 55 -18.77 -3.53 21.73
CA ALA A 55 -17.66 -4.00 22.55
C ALA A 55 -16.42 -3.12 22.38
N ARG A 56 -16.09 -2.70 21.16
CA ARG A 56 -14.90 -1.88 20.87
C ARG A 56 -15.01 -0.49 21.48
N GLY A 57 -16.14 0.20 21.31
CA GLY A 57 -16.32 1.52 21.91
C GLY A 57 -16.24 1.48 23.44
N ASN A 58 -16.86 0.46 24.05
CA ASN A 58 -16.80 0.26 25.49
C ASN A 58 -15.39 -0.11 25.98
N TYR A 59 -14.66 -0.92 25.21
CA TYR A 59 -13.27 -1.25 25.48
C TYR A 59 -12.39 0.00 25.44
N ASP A 60 -12.43 0.77 24.35
CA ASP A 60 -11.63 1.98 24.15
C ASP A 60 -11.90 3.01 25.26
N ALA A 61 -13.18 3.26 25.57
CA ALA A 61 -13.58 4.15 26.65
C ALA A 61 -13.12 3.64 28.02
N ALA A 62 -13.22 2.33 28.29
CA ALA A 62 -12.77 1.75 29.55
C ALA A 62 -11.25 1.85 29.76
N GLN A 63 -10.46 1.86 28.68
CA GLN A 63 -9.02 2.08 28.76
C GLN A 63 -8.64 3.52 29.17
N ARG A 64 -9.58 4.48 29.10
CA ARG A 64 -9.35 5.86 29.57
C ARG A 64 -9.29 5.95 31.09
N GLY A 65 -9.95 5.06 31.81
CA GLY A 65 -10.02 5.06 33.27
C GLY A 65 -11.45 5.08 33.81
N PRO A 66 -11.64 5.34 35.11
CA PRO A 66 -12.96 5.37 35.75
C PRO A 66 -13.98 6.29 35.08
N GLY A 67 -13.57 7.48 34.61
CA GLY A 67 -14.47 8.40 33.90
C GLY A 67 -14.91 7.87 32.54
N GLY A 68 -14.02 7.17 31.84
CA GLY A 68 -14.31 6.52 30.57
C GLY A 68 -15.25 5.31 30.72
N LYS A 69 -15.07 4.49 31.77
CA LYS A 69 -16.03 3.42 32.10
C LYS A 69 -17.41 3.97 32.41
N TRP A 70 -17.48 5.01 33.23
CA TRP A 70 -18.75 5.66 33.59
C TRP A 70 -19.49 6.19 32.37
N VAL A 71 -18.81 6.91 31.48
CA VAL A 71 -19.47 7.49 30.29
C VAL A 71 -19.90 6.41 29.29
N ALA A 72 -19.16 5.30 29.19
CA ALA A 72 -19.50 4.18 28.33
C ALA A 72 -20.81 3.49 28.77
N GLU A 73 -21.02 3.35 30.09
CA GLU A 73 -22.27 2.88 30.68
C GLU A 73 -23.42 3.83 30.36
N VAL A 74 -23.27 5.12 30.67
CA VAL A 74 -24.31 6.15 30.43
C VAL A 74 -24.74 6.20 28.96
N ILE A 75 -23.79 6.19 28.02
CA ILE A 75 -24.09 6.24 26.59
C ILE A 75 -24.72 4.93 26.11
N SER A 76 -24.29 3.78 26.63
CA SER A 76 -24.88 2.49 26.27
C SER A 76 -26.32 2.37 26.73
N ASP A 77 -26.62 2.76 27.97
CA ASP A 77 -27.98 2.77 28.50
C ASP A 77 -28.89 3.73 27.73
N ALA A 78 -28.39 4.93 27.40
CA ALA A 78 -29.13 5.90 26.59
C ALA A 78 -29.45 5.33 25.19
N ARG A 79 -28.49 4.65 24.56
CA ARG A 79 -28.67 3.99 23.27
C ARG A 79 -29.71 2.86 23.36
N GLU A 80 -29.65 2.02 24.39
CA GLU A 80 -30.58 0.90 24.58
C GLU A 80 -32.02 1.39 24.81
N ASN A 81 -32.20 2.42 25.64
CA ASN A 81 -33.51 3.06 25.85
C ASN A 81 -34.09 3.60 24.52
N TRP A 82 -33.26 4.24 23.70
CA TRP A 82 -33.68 4.71 22.38
C TRP A 82 -34.07 3.55 21.45
N GLN A 83 -33.26 2.48 21.42
CA GLN A 83 -33.51 1.32 20.57
C GLN A 83 -34.78 0.55 20.98
N GLY A 84 -35.05 0.41 22.28
CA GLY A 84 -36.29 -0.19 22.78
C GLY A 84 -37.53 0.59 22.33
N ASN A 85 -37.49 1.92 22.39
CA ASN A 85 -38.58 2.78 21.90
C ASN A 85 -38.76 2.71 20.37
N SER A 86 -37.72 2.33 19.63
CA SER A 86 -37.79 2.15 18.18
C SER A 86 -38.33 0.78 17.73
N GLY A 87 -38.73 -0.08 18.67
CA GLY A 87 -39.35 -1.39 18.38
C GLY A 87 -38.36 -2.53 18.16
N ARG A 88 -37.11 -2.40 18.66
CA ARG A 88 -36.11 -3.48 18.62
C ARG A 88 -36.44 -4.57 19.67
N GLY A 89 -36.22 -5.84 19.35
CA GLY A 89 -36.62 -6.97 20.20
C GLY A 89 -35.77 -7.13 21.47
N HIS A 90 -36.34 -7.71 22.54
CA HIS A 90 -35.66 -7.88 23.84
C HIS A 90 -34.39 -8.76 23.77
N GLU A 91 -34.36 -9.76 22.90
CA GLU A 91 -33.19 -10.63 22.71
C GLU A 91 -31.98 -9.86 22.14
N ASP A 92 -32.23 -8.90 21.24
CA ASP A 92 -31.19 -8.04 20.67
C ASP A 92 -30.57 -7.14 21.75
N SER A 93 -31.40 -6.60 22.66
CA SER A 93 -30.93 -5.78 23.78
C SER A 93 -30.07 -6.56 24.76
N ALA A 94 -30.42 -7.82 25.07
CA ALA A 94 -29.61 -8.65 25.96
C ALA A 94 -28.23 -8.94 25.36
N ALA A 95 -28.17 -9.22 24.05
CA ALA A 95 -26.90 -9.44 23.36
C ALA A 95 -26.05 -8.16 23.30
N ASP A 96 -26.67 -6.99 23.16
CA ASP A 96 -25.97 -5.69 23.20
C ASP A 96 -25.33 -5.44 24.58
N GLN A 97 -26.03 -5.74 25.67
CA GLN A 97 -25.50 -5.62 27.03
C GLN A 97 -24.30 -6.53 27.27
N VAL A 98 -24.32 -7.76 26.74
CA VAL A 98 -23.17 -8.67 26.81
C VAL A 98 -21.96 -8.09 26.10
N ALA A 99 -22.15 -7.54 24.90
CA ALA A 99 -21.06 -6.92 24.14
C ALA A 99 -20.51 -5.67 24.83
N ASN A 100 -21.39 -4.81 25.37
CA ASN A 100 -20.98 -3.62 26.14
C ASN A 100 -20.10 -4.03 27.33
N ARG A 101 -20.58 -4.96 28.16
CA ARG A 101 -19.87 -5.43 29.35
C ARG A 101 -18.53 -6.07 29.01
N TRP A 102 -18.50 -6.91 27.98
CA TRP A 102 -17.27 -7.55 27.51
C TRP A 102 -16.17 -6.52 27.22
N GLY A 103 -16.52 -5.43 26.53
CA GLY A 103 -15.62 -4.31 26.29
C GLY A 103 -15.21 -3.57 27.57
N GLN A 104 -16.17 -3.23 28.44
CA GLN A 104 -15.89 -2.50 29.69
C GLN A 104 -14.97 -3.26 30.66
N GLU A 105 -15.02 -4.58 30.63
CA GLU A 105 -14.14 -5.47 31.39
C GLU A 105 -12.71 -5.53 30.81
N GLY A 106 -12.49 -4.97 29.62
CA GLY A 106 -11.19 -4.97 28.95
C GLY A 106 -10.90 -6.24 28.14
N ASN A 107 -11.94 -7.03 27.81
CA ASN A 107 -11.77 -8.19 26.95
C ASN A 107 -11.65 -7.77 25.47
N ASP A 108 -10.97 -8.60 24.66
CA ASP A 108 -10.74 -8.31 23.24
C ASP A 108 -12.07 -8.19 22.46
N PRO A 109 -12.39 -7.02 21.87
CA PRO A 109 -13.59 -6.82 21.07
C PRO A 109 -13.66 -7.71 19.82
N ASN A 110 -12.51 -8.21 19.33
CA ASN A 110 -12.47 -9.10 18.17
C ASN A 110 -13.22 -10.41 18.40
N HIS A 111 -13.55 -10.76 19.64
CA HIS A 111 -14.49 -11.82 19.96
C HIS A 111 -15.81 -11.72 19.17
N PHE A 112 -16.31 -10.50 18.94
CA PHE A 112 -17.54 -10.24 18.19
C PHE A 112 -17.30 -9.82 16.73
N ARG A 113 -16.05 -9.79 16.25
CA ARG A 113 -15.73 -9.27 14.92
C ARG A 113 -16.26 -10.22 13.85
N PRO A 114 -17.17 -9.77 12.96
CA PRO A 114 -17.67 -10.63 11.90
C PRO A 114 -16.59 -10.87 10.86
N ALA A 115 -16.63 -12.07 10.28
CA ALA A 115 -15.74 -12.43 9.18
C ALA A 115 -15.85 -11.42 8.03
N GLY A 116 -14.70 -10.99 7.51
CA GLY A 116 -14.62 -10.06 6.39
C GLY A 116 -14.74 -8.58 6.76
N LEU A 117 -15.00 -8.20 8.02
CA LEU A 117 -14.97 -6.79 8.42
C LEU A 117 -13.56 -6.22 8.22
N PRO A 118 -13.37 -5.26 7.29
CA PRO A 118 -12.04 -4.83 6.89
C PRO A 118 -11.29 -4.18 8.04
N ASP A 119 -10.01 -4.54 8.17
CA ASP A 119 -9.11 -3.85 9.07
C ASP A 119 -8.61 -2.56 8.42
N LYS A 120 -8.88 -1.41 9.04
CA LYS A 120 -8.47 -0.11 8.52
C LYS A 120 -6.94 -0.03 8.38
N LEU A 121 -6.18 -0.66 9.27
CA LEU A 121 -4.71 -0.67 9.20
C LEU A 121 -4.22 -1.53 8.05
N LEU A 122 -4.79 -2.73 7.87
CA LEU A 122 -4.45 -3.59 6.74
C LEU A 122 -4.73 -2.89 5.41
N LEU A 123 -5.88 -2.23 5.28
CA LEU A 123 -6.22 -1.45 4.09
C LEU A 123 -5.24 -0.30 3.86
N ALA A 124 -4.90 0.46 4.90
CA ALA A 124 -3.94 1.56 4.80
C ALA A 124 -2.54 1.05 4.41
N THR A 125 -2.09 -0.07 4.96
CA THR A 125 -0.80 -0.69 4.62
C THR A 125 -0.77 -1.17 3.17
N LEU A 126 -1.82 -1.85 2.71
CA LEU A 126 -1.91 -2.29 1.31
C LEU A 126 -1.92 -1.09 0.35
N LEU A 127 -2.68 -0.05 0.68
CA LEU A 127 -2.71 1.18 -0.10
C LEU A 127 -1.32 1.84 -0.16
N LEU A 128 -0.64 1.96 0.99
CA LEU A 128 0.70 2.54 1.05
C LEU A 128 1.70 1.73 0.22
N ALA A 129 1.70 0.40 0.35
CA ALA A 129 2.57 -0.47 -0.43
C ALA A 129 2.33 -0.31 -1.93
N PHE A 130 1.08 -0.16 -2.35
CA PHE A 130 0.71 0.10 -3.74
C PHE A 130 1.23 1.47 -4.23
N VAL A 131 1.02 2.54 -3.46
CA VAL A 131 1.52 3.88 -3.82
C VAL A 131 3.04 3.92 -3.93
N VAL A 132 3.75 3.30 -2.98
CA VAL A 132 5.23 3.22 -3.00
C VAL A 132 5.72 2.43 -4.21
N GLY A 133 5.07 1.30 -4.53
CA GLY A 133 5.40 0.51 -5.71
C GLY A 133 5.28 1.30 -7.01
N ILE A 134 4.18 2.05 -7.18
CA ILE A 134 3.99 2.94 -8.34
C ILE A 134 5.09 4.01 -8.39
N GLN A 135 5.38 4.67 -7.27
CA GLN A 135 6.41 5.72 -7.24
C GLN A 135 7.79 5.18 -7.63
N ALA A 136 8.18 4.01 -7.13
CA ALA A 136 9.46 3.40 -7.46
C ALA A 136 9.60 3.14 -8.97
N GLN A 137 8.54 2.65 -9.64
CA GLN A 137 8.55 2.43 -11.09
C GLN A 137 8.72 3.74 -11.88
N TRP A 138 8.07 4.82 -11.45
CA TRP A 138 8.20 6.14 -12.08
C TRP A 138 9.61 6.73 -11.98
N TYR A 139 10.33 6.50 -10.88
CA TYR A 139 11.71 6.98 -10.73
C TYR A 139 12.73 6.15 -11.53
N MET A 140 12.52 4.84 -11.66
CA MET A 140 13.43 3.97 -12.39
C MET A 140 13.31 4.13 -13.91
N PHE A 141 12.10 4.32 -14.43
CA PHE A 141 11.85 4.38 -15.88
C PHE A 141 12.76 5.36 -16.65
N PRO A 142 12.99 6.63 -16.22
CA PRO A 142 13.89 7.54 -16.92
C PRO A 142 15.36 7.09 -16.89
N VAL A 143 15.78 6.46 -15.79
CA VAL A 143 17.15 5.94 -15.64
C VAL A 143 17.36 4.75 -16.58
N GLU A 144 16.40 3.83 -16.62
CA GLU A 144 16.40 2.68 -17.54
C GLU A 144 16.41 3.15 -19.01
N ALA A 145 15.62 4.17 -19.35
CA ALA A 145 15.59 4.76 -20.69
C ALA A 145 16.92 5.46 -21.05
N ALA A 146 17.53 6.20 -20.11
CA ALA A 146 18.83 6.82 -20.37
C ALA A 146 19.94 5.77 -20.59
N GLN A 147 19.94 4.71 -19.79
CA GLN A 147 20.87 3.60 -19.93
C GLN A 147 20.64 2.83 -21.25
N GLY A 148 19.39 2.51 -21.56
CA GLY A 148 19.03 1.82 -22.82
C GLY A 148 19.38 2.64 -24.06
N ALA A 149 19.22 3.97 -24.02
CA ALA A 149 19.70 4.84 -25.09
C ALA A 149 21.23 4.78 -25.25
N GLY A 150 21.96 4.71 -24.13
CA GLY A 150 23.40 4.47 -24.12
C GLY A 150 23.78 3.14 -24.77
N ASP A 151 23.06 2.06 -24.46
CA ASP A 151 23.29 0.73 -25.03
C ASP A 151 23.04 0.72 -26.55
N MET A 152 21.96 1.36 -27.01
CA MET A 152 21.66 1.54 -28.44
C MET A 152 22.76 2.32 -29.17
N TRP A 153 23.28 3.38 -28.54
CA TRP A 153 24.41 4.14 -29.08
C TRP A 153 25.69 3.31 -29.15
N HIS A 154 26.00 2.54 -28.11
CA HIS A 154 27.16 1.64 -28.08
C HIS A 154 27.09 0.60 -29.19
N ALA A 155 25.93 -0.05 -29.40
CA ALA A 155 25.74 -0.99 -30.50
C ALA A 155 25.92 -0.35 -31.88
N TYR A 156 25.43 0.87 -32.07
CA TYR A 156 25.68 1.63 -33.29
C TYR A 156 27.18 1.94 -33.47
N SER A 157 27.85 2.41 -32.42
CA SER A 157 29.28 2.72 -32.45
C SER A 157 30.12 1.48 -32.79
N ASP A 158 29.83 0.33 -32.18
CA ASP A 158 30.52 -0.92 -32.44
C ASP A 158 30.26 -1.43 -33.86
N MET A 159 29.04 -1.30 -34.38
CA MET A 159 28.75 -1.61 -35.78
C MET A 159 29.62 -0.78 -36.74
N LYS A 160 29.80 0.51 -36.43
CA LYS A 160 30.65 1.42 -37.21
C LYS A 160 32.13 1.10 -37.07
N ASP A 161 32.60 0.77 -35.87
CA ASP A 161 33.99 0.37 -35.58
C ASP A 161 34.35 -0.96 -36.24
N ALA A 162 33.46 -1.95 -36.14
CA ALA A 162 33.66 -3.28 -36.71
C ALA A 162 33.77 -3.23 -38.24
N ASN A 163 32.99 -2.35 -38.88
CA ASN A 163 32.90 -2.21 -40.33
C ASN A 163 32.82 -3.58 -41.04
N TRP A 164 32.05 -4.50 -40.45
CA TRP A 164 32.04 -5.91 -40.83
C TRP A 164 30.88 -6.22 -41.76
N LYS A 165 31.12 -7.10 -42.74
CA LYS A 165 30.10 -7.44 -43.72
C LYS A 165 28.99 -8.28 -43.06
N ASN A 166 27.73 -7.94 -43.33
CA ASN A 166 26.54 -8.65 -42.85
C ASN A 166 26.42 -8.74 -41.31
N SER A 167 26.92 -7.75 -40.57
CA SER A 167 26.83 -7.70 -39.10
C SER A 167 25.75 -6.74 -38.58
N ASP A 168 25.06 -6.02 -39.47
CA ASP A 168 24.02 -5.04 -39.12
C ASP A 168 22.94 -5.63 -38.22
N LYS A 169 22.35 -6.77 -38.61
CA LYS A 169 21.30 -7.45 -37.83
C LYS A 169 21.79 -7.90 -36.45
N TYR A 170 23.05 -8.30 -36.33
CA TYR A 170 23.67 -8.62 -35.05
C TYR A 170 23.68 -7.41 -34.12
N PHE A 171 24.17 -6.26 -34.58
CA PHE A 171 24.22 -5.05 -33.75
C PHE A 171 22.82 -4.48 -33.46
N HIS A 172 21.85 -4.65 -34.35
CA HIS A 172 20.44 -4.34 -34.10
C HIS A 172 19.86 -5.18 -32.97
N ALA A 173 20.02 -6.50 -33.03
CA ALA A 173 19.58 -7.40 -31.98
C ALA A 173 20.32 -7.13 -30.66
N ARG A 174 21.65 -6.91 -30.70
CA ARG A 174 22.45 -6.70 -29.49
C ARG A 174 22.08 -5.41 -28.76
N GLY A 175 21.98 -4.29 -29.46
CA GLY A 175 21.58 -3.02 -28.84
C GLY A 175 20.19 -3.07 -28.22
N ASN A 176 19.24 -3.70 -28.90
CA ASN A 176 17.89 -3.89 -28.39
C ASN A 176 17.83 -4.87 -27.21
N TYR A 177 18.64 -5.93 -27.23
CA TYR A 177 18.80 -6.86 -26.12
C TYR A 177 19.35 -6.15 -24.89
N ASP A 178 20.49 -5.47 -25.02
CA ASP A 178 21.15 -4.77 -23.92
C ASP A 178 20.22 -3.71 -23.29
N ALA A 179 19.54 -2.91 -24.14
CA ALA A 179 18.58 -1.93 -23.68
C ALA A 179 17.37 -2.56 -22.99
N ALA A 180 16.83 -3.68 -23.50
CA ALA A 180 15.71 -4.37 -22.86
C ALA A 180 16.08 -4.99 -21.50
N GLN A 181 17.34 -5.38 -21.30
CA GLN A 181 17.84 -5.85 -19.99
C GLN A 181 17.84 -4.74 -18.92
N ARG A 182 17.73 -3.46 -19.30
CA ARG A 182 17.61 -2.35 -18.33
C ARG A 182 16.24 -2.30 -17.67
N GLY A 183 15.19 -2.84 -18.29
CA GLY A 183 13.81 -2.79 -17.78
C GLY A 183 12.85 -2.10 -18.75
N PRO A 184 11.61 -1.81 -18.31
CA PRO A 184 10.58 -1.22 -19.16
C PRO A 184 10.99 0.07 -19.87
N GLY A 185 11.74 0.97 -19.20
CA GLY A 185 12.22 2.21 -19.82
C GLY A 185 13.27 1.96 -20.91
N GLY A 186 14.13 0.98 -20.72
CA GLY A 186 15.13 0.56 -21.70
C GLY A 186 14.51 -0.11 -22.93
N LYS A 187 13.49 -0.96 -22.73
CA LYS A 187 12.71 -1.55 -23.84
C LYS A 187 11.98 -0.46 -24.65
N TRP A 188 11.32 0.48 -23.97
CA TRP A 188 10.62 1.59 -24.61
C TRP A 188 11.55 2.45 -25.46
N VAL A 189 12.72 2.85 -24.93
CA VAL A 189 13.63 3.72 -25.68
C VAL A 189 14.26 2.98 -26.86
N ALA A 190 14.50 1.67 -26.75
CA ALA A 190 15.00 0.85 -27.86
C ALA A 190 14.01 0.80 -29.02
N GLU A 191 12.70 0.69 -28.74
CA GLU A 191 11.63 0.77 -29.73
C GLU A 191 11.60 2.13 -30.42
N VAL A 192 11.57 3.23 -29.64
CA VAL A 192 11.57 4.60 -30.18
C VAL A 192 12.76 4.87 -31.08
N ILE A 193 13.97 4.48 -30.67
CA ILE A 193 15.19 4.68 -31.46
C ILE A 193 15.19 3.81 -32.71
N SER A 194 14.77 2.55 -32.61
CA SER A 194 14.66 1.62 -33.74
C SER A 194 13.72 2.15 -34.83
N ASP A 195 12.53 2.62 -34.43
CA ASP A 195 11.53 3.17 -35.36
C ASP A 195 11.98 4.49 -35.98
N ALA A 196 12.62 5.37 -35.19
CA ALA A 196 13.19 6.61 -35.71
C ALA A 196 14.28 6.34 -36.76
N ARG A 197 15.14 5.35 -36.51
CA ARG A 197 16.16 4.90 -37.47
C ARG A 197 15.52 4.36 -38.75
N GLU A 198 14.49 3.53 -38.66
CA GLU A 198 13.80 2.97 -39.82
C GLU A 198 13.19 4.07 -40.70
N ASN A 199 12.48 5.02 -40.10
CA ASN A 199 11.87 6.14 -40.82
C ASN A 199 12.92 6.96 -41.60
N TRP A 200 14.05 7.26 -40.96
CA TRP A 200 15.17 7.93 -41.62
C TRP A 200 15.74 7.12 -42.80
N GLN A 201 15.84 5.79 -42.64
CA GLN A 201 16.36 4.91 -43.69
C GLN A 201 15.41 4.75 -44.88
N GLY A 202 14.10 4.68 -44.63
CA GLY A 202 13.10 4.69 -45.69
C GLY A 202 13.16 5.97 -46.52
N ASN A 203 13.29 7.12 -45.86
CA ASN A 203 13.40 8.42 -46.55
C ASN A 203 14.70 8.60 -47.35
N SER A 204 15.76 7.84 -47.03
CA SER A 204 17.03 7.86 -47.76
C SER A 204 17.13 6.86 -48.91
N GLY A 205 16.04 6.15 -49.22
CA GLY A 205 15.93 5.28 -50.41
C GLY A 205 16.45 3.85 -50.21
N ARG A 206 16.53 3.34 -48.98
CA ARG A 206 16.76 1.90 -48.73
C ARG A 206 15.53 1.06 -49.08
N GLY A 207 15.76 -0.18 -49.51
CA GLY A 207 14.70 -1.10 -49.94
C GLY A 207 13.82 -1.59 -48.79
N HIS A 208 12.54 -1.85 -49.07
CA HIS A 208 11.53 -2.23 -48.08
C HIS A 208 11.82 -3.58 -47.39
N GLU A 209 12.51 -4.51 -48.07
CA GLU A 209 12.91 -5.82 -47.54
C GLU A 209 14.01 -5.71 -46.47
N ASP A 210 14.94 -4.76 -46.62
CA ASP A 210 16.00 -4.52 -45.64
C ASP A 210 15.41 -3.98 -44.32
N SER A 211 14.43 -3.06 -44.40
CA SER A 211 13.71 -2.54 -43.23
C SER A 211 12.96 -3.62 -42.46
N ALA A 212 12.32 -4.56 -43.16
CA ALA A 212 11.59 -5.66 -42.51
C ALA A 212 12.54 -6.59 -41.75
N ALA A 213 13.72 -6.88 -42.31
CA ALA A 213 14.70 -7.74 -41.67
C ALA A 213 15.37 -7.07 -40.46
N ASP A 214 15.61 -5.76 -40.51
CA ASP A 214 16.08 -4.97 -39.36
C ASP A 214 15.06 -5.00 -38.21
N GLN A 215 13.77 -4.85 -38.51
CA GLN A 215 12.70 -4.94 -37.50
C GLN A 215 12.60 -6.32 -36.84
N VAL A 216 12.86 -7.40 -37.58
CA VAL A 216 12.95 -8.75 -36.99
C VAL A 216 14.11 -8.84 -36.01
N ALA A 217 15.29 -8.31 -36.38
CA ALA A 217 16.46 -8.33 -35.50
C ALA A 217 16.25 -7.47 -34.24
N ASN A 218 15.66 -6.28 -34.38
CA ASN A 218 15.31 -5.42 -33.25
C ASN A 218 14.39 -6.15 -32.26
N ARG A 219 13.27 -6.70 -32.75
CA ARG A 219 12.31 -7.44 -31.91
C ARG A 219 12.93 -8.66 -31.23
N TRP A 220 13.74 -9.43 -31.95
CA TRP A 220 14.44 -10.59 -31.40
C TRP A 220 15.26 -10.20 -30.15
N GLY A 221 16.02 -9.11 -30.25
CA GLY A 221 16.77 -8.57 -29.12
C GLY A 221 15.88 -8.06 -27.99
N GLN A 222 14.86 -7.26 -28.30
CA GLN A 222 13.93 -6.70 -27.30
C GLN A 222 13.15 -7.77 -26.51
N GLU A 223 12.95 -8.94 -27.10
CA GLU A 223 12.32 -10.10 -26.47
C GLU A 223 13.29 -10.87 -25.56
N GLY A 224 14.57 -10.49 -25.53
CA GLY A 224 15.59 -11.13 -24.71
C GLY A 224 16.20 -12.38 -25.35
N ASN A 225 16.02 -12.58 -26.66
CA ASN A 225 16.66 -13.70 -27.35
C ASN A 225 18.14 -13.39 -27.64
N ASP A 226 18.96 -14.44 -27.76
CA ASP A 226 20.41 -14.32 -27.98
C ASP A 226 20.73 -13.59 -29.30
N PRO A 227 21.39 -12.41 -29.27
CA PRO A 227 21.79 -11.67 -30.47
C PRO A 227 22.74 -12.46 -31.38
N ASN A 228 23.47 -13.44 -30.85
CA ASN A 228 24.38 -14.26 -31.64
C ASN A 228 23.67 -15.10 -32.72
N HIS A 229 22.35 -15.21 -32.65
CA HIS A 229 21.54 -15.72 -33.76
C HIS A 229 21.86 -15.04 -35.10
N PHE A 230 22.21 -13.74 -35.08
CA PHE A 230 22.56 -12.96 -36.27
C PHE A 230 24.07 -12.74 -36.44
N ARG A 231 24.93 -13.32 -35.59
CA ARG A 231 26.37 -13.05 -35.62
C ARG A 231 27.01 -13.64 -36.89
N PRO A 232 27.67 -12.83 -37.74
CA PRO A 232 28.35 -13.35 -38.92
C PRO A 232 29.66 -14.04 -38.53
N ALA A 233 30.04 -15.05 -39.31
CA ALA A 233 31.30 -15.76 -39.11
C ALA A 233 32.50 -14.80 -39.15
N GLY A 234 33.38 -14.94 -38.16
CA GLY A 234 34.61 -14.16 -38.05
C GLY A 234 34.45 -12.76 -37.44
N LEU A 235 33.24 -12.34 -37.02
CA LEU A 235 33.08 -11.10 -36.26
C LEU A 235 33.91 -11.17 -34.97
N PRO A 236 34.84 -10.23 -34.72
CA PRO A 236 35.71 -10.28 -33.55
C PRO A 236 34.95 -10.40 -32.23
N ASP A 237 35.39 -11.28 -31.33
CA ASP A 237 34.71 -11.62 -30.07
C ASP A 237 34.57 -10.45 -29.08
N LYS A 238 35.26 -9.33 -29.31
CA LYS A 238 35.09 -8.11 -28.52
C LYS A 238 33.71 -7.45 -28.73
N TYR A 239 33.03 -7.79 -29.82
CA TYR A 239 31.68 -7.33 -30.14
C TYR A 239 30.66 -8.37 -29.73
#